data_AF-A0A6A5X5J9-F1
#
_entry.id   AF-A0A6A5X5J9-F1
#
_cell.length_a   1.000
_cell.length_b   1.000
_cell.length_c   1.000
_cell.angle_alpha   90.00
_cell.angle_beta   90.00
_cell.angle_gamma   90.00
#
_symmetry.space_group_name_H-M   'P 1'
#
loop_
_entity.id
_entity.type
_entity.pdbx_description
1 polymer ?
#
loop_
_entity_poly.entity_id
_entity_poly.type
_entity_poly.pdbx_seq_one_letter_code
_entity_poly.pdbx_strand_id
1 'polypeptide(L)' 'LDLETHYFYEGITKLVHMMFLSFGGIRISKHLTSQNGTVVARQIDCAARAIHNYGVLHKDLEPRNILWNDERS' A
#
# COMPACT_ATOMS: atom_id res chain seq x y z
N LEU A 1 10.14 14.89 6.60
CA LEU A 1 10.41 16.35 6.65
C LEU A 1 9.93 16.84 8.00
N ASP A 2 10.78 17.55 8.74
CA ASP A 2 10.36 18.24 9.96
C ASP A 2 9.75 19.59 9.54
N LEU A 3 8.48 19.81 9.88
CA LEU A 3 7.76 21.02 9.50
C LEU A 3 8.11 22.17 10.46
N GLU A 4 8.64 23.26 9.91
CA GLU A 4 8.91 24.52 10.64
C GLU A 4 7.61 25.19 11.14
N THR A 5 6.51 25.01 10.40
CA THR A 5 5.15 25.41 10.81
C THR A 5 4.32 24.16 11.14
N HIS A 6 3.84 24.09 12.37
CA HIS A 6 3.07 22.96 12.87
C HIS A 6 1.70 22.86 12.19
N TYR A 7 1.48 21.79 11.42
CA TYR A 7 0.19 21.51 10.82
C TYR A 7 -0.71 20.83 11.85
N PHE A 8 -1.87 21.42 12.16
CA PHE A 8 -2.83 20.82 13.09
C PHE A 8 -3.91 20.08 12.31
N TYR A 9 -4.07 18.79 12.59
CA TYR A 9 -5.21 18.02 12.08
C TYR A 9 -6.46 18.48 12.82
N GLU A 10 -7.30 19.29 12.15
CA GLU A 10 -8.56 19.82 12.69
C GLU A 10 -8.46 20.50 14.07
N GLY A 11 -7.28 21.02 14.43
CA GLY A 11 -7.02 21.58 15.76
C GLY A 11 -6.90 20.54 16.89
N ILE A 12 -7.00 19.24 16.58
CA ILE A 12 -6.98 18.14 17.56
C ILE A 12 -5.55 17.75 17.91
N THR A 13 -4.69 17.60 16.89
CA THR A 13 -3.32 17.15 17.11
C THR A 13 -2.35 17.70 16.08
N LYS A 14 -1.08 17.75 16.49
CA LYS A 14 0.03 18.29 15.74
C LYS A 14 0.65 17.21 14.85
N LEU A 15 0.65 17.42 13.54
CA LEU A 15 1.38 16.59 12.59
C LEU A 15 2.84 17.06 12.53
N VAL A 16 3.74 16.30 13.15
CA VAL A 16 5.19 16.61 13.20
C VAL A 16 5.99 15.90 12.11
N HIS A 17 5.50 14.78 11.60
CA HIS A 17 6.18 13.98 10.59
C HIS A 17 5.24 13.74 9.41
N MET A 18 5.71 14.08 8.21
CA MET A 18 5.02 13.80 6.95
C MET A 18 5.97 13.08 5.98
N MET A 19 5.38 12.22 5.17
CA MET A 19 6.03 11.50 4.08
C MET A 19 5.25 11.75 2.79
N PHE A 20 5.95 12.17 1.74
CA PHE A 20 5.39 12.29 0.41
C PHE A 20 5.70 11.00 -0.36
N LEU A 21 4.67 10.40 -0.96
CA LEU A 21 4.78 9.21 -1.79
C LEU A 21 4.14 9.50 -3.15
N SER A 22 4.66 8.90 -4.21
CA SER A 22 3.97 8.88 -5.49
C SER A 22 2.68 8.06 -5.40
N PHE A 23 1.78 8.25 -6.35
CA PHE A 23 0.60 7.39 -6.46
C PHE A 23 1.00 5.92 -6.64
N GLY A 24 0.55 5.07 -5.70
CA GLY A 24 0.90 3.65 -5.65
C GLY A 24 -0.18 2.70 -6.20
N GLY A 25 -1.34 3.22 -6.59
CA GLY A 25 -2.49 2.43 -7.04
C GLY A 25 -3.72 2.57 -6.15
N ILE A 26 -4.74 1.79 -6.48
CA ILE A 26 -6.04 1.74 -5.80
C ILE A 26 -6.08 0.49 -4.89
N ARG A 27 -6.75 0.57 -3.74
CA ARG A 27 -6.92 -0.60 -2.85
C ARG A 27 -7.42 -1.83 -3.61
N ILE A 28 -6.75 -2.96 -3.42
CA ILE A 28 -7.03 -4.20 -4.15
C ILE A 28 -8.47 -4.69 -4.00
N SER A 29 -9.11 -4.38 -2.87
CA SER A 29 -10.52 -4.70 -2.61
C SER A 29 -11.49 -4.08 -3.63
N LYS A 30 -11.10 -2.99 -4.31
CA LYS A 30 -11.90 -2.38 -5.37
C LYS A 30 -11.68 -3.03 -6.74
N HIS A 31 -10.58 -3.76 -6.92
CA HIS A 31 -10.23 -4.45 -8.15
C HIS A 31 -10.62 -5.94 -8.13
N LEU A 32 -10.72 -6.54 -6.94
CA LEU A 32 -11.13 -7.93 -6.77
C LEU A 32 -12.57 -8.16 -7.24
N THR A 33 -12.72 -9.09 -8.17
CA THR A 33 -13.99 -9.60 -8.68
C THR A 33 -14.05 -11.12 -8.51
N SER A 34 -15.24 -11.71 -8.66
CA SER A 34 -15.38 -13.17 -8.61
C SER A 34 -14.62 -13.91 -9.72
N GLN A 35 -14.28 -13.21 -10.81
CA GLN A 35 -13.63 -13.80 -11.98
C GLN A 35 -12.10 -13.70 -11.96
N ASN A 36 -11.53 -12.71 -11.27
CA ASN A 36 -10.08 -12.46 -11.29
C ASN A 36 -9.34 -12.90 -10.01
N GLY A 37 -10.04 -13.40 -8.99
CA GLY A 37 -9.45 -13.68 -7.68
C GLY A 37 -8.23 -14.61 -7.72
N THR A 38 -8.23 -15.63 -8.57
CA THR A 38 -7.10 -16.56 -8.72
C THR A 38 -5.87 -15.91 -9.35
N VAL A 39 -6.07 -15.06 -10.36
CA VAL A 39 -5.00 -14.29 -11.01
C VAL A 39 -4.39 -13.31 -10.03
N VAL A 40 -5.24 -12.57 -9.32
CA VAL A 40 -4.82 -11.58 -8.31
C VAL A 40 -4.04 -12.26 -7.18
N ALA A 41 -4.54 -13.38 -6.65
CA ALA A 41 -3.85 -14.13 -5.60
C ALA A 41 -2.45 -14.59 -6.03
N ARG A 42 -2.31 -15.06 -7.28
CA ARG A 42 -1.01 -15.45 -7.84
C ARG A 42 -0.05 -14.26 -7.95
N GLN A 43 -0.52 -13.08 -8.33
CA GLN A 43 0.34 -11.89 -8.40
C GLN A 43 0.77 -11.42 -7.00
N ILE A 44 -0.13 -11.47 -6.00
CA ILE A 44 0.21 -11.17 -4.61
C ILE A 44 1.30 -12.15 -4.12
N ASP A 45 1.16 -13.45 -4.38
CA ASP A 45 2.17 -14.44 -4.01
C ASP A 45 3.52 -14.19 -4.70
N CYS A 46 3.51 -13.85 -5.99
CA CYS A 46 4.72 -13.45 -6.70
C CYS A 46 5.40 -12.23 -6.06
N ALA A 47 4.64 -11.18 -5.71
CA ALA A 47 5.17 -9.99 -5.06
C ALA A 47 5.72 -10.29 -3.66
N ALA A 48 5.01 -11.10 -2.86
CA ALA A 48 5.45 -11.53 -1.53
C ALA A 48 6.75 -12.32 -1.60
N ARG A 49 6.86 -13.29 -2.50
CA ARG A 49 8.11 -14.04 -2.72
C ARG A 49 9.25 -13.14 -3.18
N ALA A 50 8.98 -12.16 -4.05
CA ALA A 50 10.00 -11.23 -4.50
C ALA A 50 10.62 -10.47 -3.33
N ILE A 51 9.81 -9.93 -2.41
CA ILE A 51 10.34 -9.24 -1.22
C ILE A 51 10.97 -10.20 -0.20
N HIS A 52 10.46 -11.44 -0.07
CA HIS A 52 11.07 -12.47 0.78
C HIS A 52 12.49 -12.83 0.32
N ASN A 53 12.73 -12.87 -1.00
CA ASN A 53 14.07 -13.13 -1.55
C ASN A 53 15.08 -12.02 -1.18
N TYR A 54 14.60 -10.82 -0.83
CA TYR A 54 15.41 -9.73 -0.28
C TYR A 54 15.48 -9.74 1.25
N GLY A 55 15.01 -10.81 1.91
CA GLY A 55 14.99 -10.94 3.37
C GLY A 55 13.90 -10.10 4.06
N VAL A 56 12.96 -9.52 3.31
CA VAL A 56 11.86 -8.71 3.85
C VAL A 56 10.63 -9.58 4.03
N LEU A 57 10.07 -9.61 5.24
CA LEU A 57 8.78 -10.22 5.54
C LEU A 57 7.79 -9.13 5.96
N HIS A 58 6.73 -8.90 5.17
CA HIS A 58 5.78 -7.79 5.39
C HIS A 58 4.93 -7.94 6.67
N LYS A 59 4.66 -9.18 7.12
CA LYS A 59 3.86 -9.53 8.33
C LYS A 59 2.38 -9.12 8.34
N ASP A 60 1.93 -8.28 7.41
CA ASP A 60 0.54 -7.81 7.32
C ASP A 60 0.10 -7.61 5.86
N LEU A 61 -0.03 -8.72 5.12
CA LEU A 61 -0.49 -8.74 3.72
C LEU A 61 -2.01 -8.73 3.61
N GLU A 62 -2.71 -8.08 4.54
CA GLU A 62 -4.15 -7.94 4.44
C GLU A 62 -4.54 -6.98 3.29
N PRO A 63 -5.72 -7.16 2.65
CA PRO A 63 -6.12 -6.38 1.47
C PRO A 63 -6.08 -4.85 1.63
N ARG A 64 -6.14 -4.34 2.87
CA ARG A 64 -6.00 -2.89 3.14
C ARG A 64 -4.60 -2.34 2.86
N ASN A 65 -3.57 -3.19 2.89
CA ASN A 65 -2.17 -2.82 2.69
C ASN A 65 -1.68 -3.14 1.27
N ILE A 66 -2.56 -3.65 0.40
CA ILE A 66 -2.22 -4.00 -0.98
C ILE A 66 -2.91 -3.02 -1.92
N LEU A 67 -2.10 -2.37 -2.75
CA LEU A 67 -2.55 -1.48 -3.83
C LEU A 67 -2.39 -2.19 -5.17
N TRP A 68 -3.29 -1.88 -6.08
CA TRP A 68 -3.35 -2.39 -7.44
C TRP A 68 -3.25 -1.24 -8.43
N ASN A 69 -2.44 -1.41 -9.48
CA ASN A 69 -2.32 -0.43 -10.55
C ASN A 69 -2.52 -1.11 -11.91
N ASP A 70 -3.67 -0.88 -12.53
CA ASP A 70 -4.04 -1.50 -13.81
C ASP A 70 -3.05 -1.18 -14.94
N GLU A 71 -2.33 -0.07 -14.89
CA GLU A 71 -1.34 0.30 -15.91
C GLU A 71 -0.04 -0.53 -15.84
N ARG A 72 0.18 -1.28 -14.76
CA ARG A 72 1.44 -2.01 -14.50
C ARG A 72 1.22 -3.47 -14.09
N SER A 73 -0.02 -3.98 -14.14
CA SER A 73 -0.39 -5.33 -13.68
C SER A 73 -0.62 -6.31 -14.82
#